data_AF-A0A0Q8MTL4-F1
#
_entry.id   AF-A0A0Q8MTL4-F1
#
_cell.length_a   1.000
_cell.length_b   1.000
_cell.length_c   1.000
_cell.angle_alpha   90.00
_cell.angle_beta   90.00
_cell.angle_gamma   90.00
#
_symmetry.space_group_name_H-M   'P 1'
#
loop_
_entity.id
_entity.type
_entity.pdbx_description
1 polymer ?
#
loop_
_entity_poly.entity_id
_entity_poly.type
_entity_poly.pdbx_seq_one_letter_code
_entity_poly.pdbx_strand_id
1 'polypeptide(L)'
;MRPEWWQRAWPGNADPLLPRPPRWRLLILLAFCRDELYGDPIFVPVVEDPSGVHGFCNLTVAAKVQQDGGGPLHGWSIWELPDALWTAEFHVVWKAPDGTLIDVTPKPDGETSILFVPDDTYPADFDFAARPPNRRRRALPDLDLAAIAASMISGLAESQKAHEEKRASKLGLSLSEWMERKVPSDRLNDQIDTVIRATGELEEHRDSLTKGSNYFTPDRKFIALNNEAAKAMEKLKGMLAQREGNGR
;
A
#
# COMPACT_ATOMS: atom_id res chain seq x y z
N MET A 1 11.48 4.76 5.30
CA MET A 1 10.90 6.01 5.83
C MET A 1 9.78 5.59 6.78
N ARG A 2 10.10 5.42 8.07
CA ARG A 2 9.12 5.06 9.11
C ARG A 2 7.96 6.06 9.12
N PRO A 3 6.71 5.65 8.90
CA PRO A 3 5.61 6.49 9.31
C PRO A 3 5.42 6.22 10.80
N GLU A 4 5.72 7.22 11.61
CA GLU A 4 5.72 7.10 13.07
C GLU A 4 4.39 6.59 13.66
N TRP A 5 3.29 6.67 12.91
CA TRP A 5 1.97 6.25 13.37
C TRP A 5 1.71 4.74 13.35
N TRP A 6 2.56 3.92 12.72
CA TRP A 6 2.30 2.49 12.53
C TRP A 6 2.21 1.71 13.85
N GLN A 7 2.94 2.13 14.89
CA GLN A 7 2.84 1.52 16.22
C GLN A 7 1.58 1.95 17.00
N ARG A 8 0.82 2.94 16.50
CA ARG A 8 -0.12 3.78 17.27
C ARG A 8 -1.61 3.50 16.99
N ALA A 9 -1.96 2.55 16.11
CA ALA A 9 -3.33 2.41 15.57
C ALA A 9 -4.23 1.38 16.27
N TRP A 10 -3.74 0.58 17.23
CA TRP A 10 -4.54 -0.46 17.90
C TRP A 10 -4.53 -0.31 19.44
N PRO A 11 -5.60 -0.69 20.17
CA PRO A 11 -5.87 -0.25 21.56
C PRO A 11 -4.81 -0.60 22.63
N GLY A 12 -3.80 -1.41 22.29
CA GLY A 12 -2.80 -1.91 23.25
C GLY A 12 -1.49 -1.10 23.34
N ASN A 13 -1.23 -0.15 22.43
CA ASN A 13 0.07 0.53 22.35
C ASN A 13 -0.01 2.03 22.00
N ALA A 14 -1.07 2.71 22.46
CA ALA A 14 -1.31 4.11 22.14
C ALA A 14 -0.45 5.06 22.98
N ASP A 15 0.46 5.80 22.35
CA ASP A 15 1.02 7.04 22.89
C ASP A 15 -0.10 8.12 22.89
N PRO A 16 -0.51 8.64 24.06
CA PRO A 16 -1.63 9.57 24.19
C PRO A 16 -1.39 10.96 23.57
N LEU A 17 -0.16 11.28 23.14
CA LEU A 17 0.19 12.62 22.65
C LEU A 17 0.06 12.81 21.13
N LEU A 18 -0.28 11.76 20.38
CA LEU A 18 -0.31 11.80 18.91
C LEU A 18 -1.71 11.52 18.35
N PRO A 19 -2.12 12.24 17.29
CA PRO A 19 -3.46 12.12 16.75
C PRO A 19 -3.68 10.74 16.14
N ARG A 20 -4.82 10.11 16.48
CA ARG A 20 -5.24 8.85 15.87
C ARG A 20 -5.57 9.07 14.39
N PRO A 21 -5.26 8.11 13.49
CA PRO A 21 -5.72 8.21 12.11
C PRO A 21 -7.25 8.27 12.07
N PRO A 22 -7.82 9.00 11.10
CA PRO A 22 -9.27 9.09 10.98
C PRO A 22 -9.87 7.70 10.72
N ARG A 23 -11.06 7.44 11.30
CA ARG A 23 -11.70 6.13 11.27
C ARG A 23 -11.86 5.54 9.86
N TRP A 24 -12.13 6.39 8.86
CA TRP A 24 -12.25 5.94 7.47
C TRP A 24 -10.97 5.29 6.96
N ARG A 25 -9.78 5.77 7.36
CA ARG A 25 -8.49 5.22 6.91
C ARG A 25 -8.29 3.81 7.44
N LEU A 26 -8.63 3.58 8.71
CA LEU A 26 -8.60 2.25 9.30
C LEU A 26 -9.54 1.29 8.58
N LEU A 27 -10.74 1.73 8.22
CA LEU A 27 -11.70 0.90 7.49
C LEU A 27 -11.19 0.49 6.10
N ILE A 28 -10.57 1.42 5.36
CA ILE A 28 -10.00 1.10 4.04
C ILE A 28 -8.81 0.14 4.16
N LEU A 29 -7.95 0.31 5.17
CA LEU A 29 -6.85 -0.62 5.43
C LEU A 29 -7.37 -2.01 5.78
N LEU A 30 -8.37 -2.13 6.65
CA LEU A 30 -8.96 -3.43 6.98
C LEU A 30 -9.61 -4.09 5.76
N ALA A 31 -10.29 -3.31 4.91
CA ALA A 31 -10.81 -3.81 3.64
C ALA A 31 -9.67 -4.27 2.72
N PHE A 32 -8.55 -3.54 2.67
CA PHE A 32 -7.38 -3.97 1.89
C PHE A 32 -6.86 -5.33 2.36
N CYS A 33 -6.66 -5.49 3.67
CA CYS A 33 -6.18 -6.74 4.25
C CYS A 33 -7.14 -7.91 3.99
N ARG A 34 -8.45 -7.72 4.17
CA ARG A 34 -9.42 -8.81 4.02
C ARG A 34 -9.73 -9.15 2.56
N ASP A 35 -9.95 -8.14 1.74
CA ASP A 35 -10.44 -8.34 0.37
C ASP A 35 -9.30 -8.70 -0.57
N GLU A 36 -8.11 -8.12 -0.35
CA GLU A 36 -6.96 -8.31 -1.23
C GLU A 36 -5.85 -9.15 -0.62
N LEU A 37 -5.76 -9.33 0.71
CA LEU A 37 -4.69 -10.13 1.34
C LEU A 37 -5.24 -11.35 2.11
N TYR A 38 -6.57 -11.55 2.10
CA TYR A 38 -7.29 -12.70 2.64
C TYR A 38 -7.07 -12.96 4.14
N GLY A 39 -6.72 -11.93 4.92
CA GLY A 39 -6.47 -12.08 6.36
C GLY A 39 -6.70 -10.80 7.16
N ASP A 40 -6.75 -10.96 8.48
CA ASP A 40 -6.75 -9.84 9.42
C ASP A 40 -5.31 -9.45 9.76
N PRO A 41 -4.99 -8.14 9.80
CA PRO A 41 -3.66 -7.68 10.14
C PRO A 41 -3.40 -7.82 11.65
N ILE A 42 -2.19 -8.24 11.99
CA ILE A 42 -1.67 -8.37 13.35
C ILE A 42 -0.34 -7.63 13.47
N PHE A 43 -0.03 -7.12 14.66
CA PHE A 43 1.31 -6.62 14.93
C PHE A 43 2.24 -7.76 15.33
N VAL A 44 3.36 -7.86 14.63
CA VAL A 44 4.41 -8.83 14.92
C VAL A 44 5.63 -8.06 15.42
N PRO A 45 6.20 -8.40 16.60
CA PRO A 45 7.42 -7.78 17.07
C PRO A 45 8.59 -8.09 16.15
N VAL A 46 9.47 -7.11 15.97
CA VAL A 46 10.75 -7.30 15.28
C VAL A 46 11.81 -7.58 16.33
N VAL A 47 12.47 -8.73 16.21
CA VAL A 47 13.65 -9.08 17.01
C VAL A 47 14.71 -9.54 16.02
N GLU A 48 15.54 -8.60 15.58
CA GLU A 48 16.50 -8.81 14.50
C GLU A 48 17.46 -9.97 14.84
N ASP A 49 17.61 -10.90 13.91
CA ASP A 49 18.66 -11.89 13.97
C ASP A 49 20.01 -11.20 13.64
N PRO A 50 21.05 -11.34 14.48
CA PRO A 50 22.37 -10.73 14.22
C PRO A 50 23.02 -11.18 12.91
N SER A 51 22.64 -12.35 12.39
CA SER A 51 23.09 -12.91 11.11
C SER A 51 22.11 -12.66 9.96
N GLY A 52 20.97 -12.04 10.25
CA GLY A 52 19.95 -11.72 9.27
C GLY A 52 20.43 -10.69 8.25
N VAL A 53 19.85 -10.77 7.05
CA VAL A 53 20.14 -9.80 5.98
C VAL A 53 18.84 -9.09 5.60
N HIS A 54 18.88 -7.77 5.64
CA HIS A 54 17.76 -6.92 5.20
C HIS A 54 17.31 -7.31 3.78
N GLY A 55 16.01 -7.48 3.58
CA GLY A 55 15.42 -7.89 2.31
C GLY A 55 15.48 -9.39 2.01
N PHE A 56 16.03 -10.21 2.92
CA PHE A 56 16.11 -11.67 2.78
C PHE A 56 15.43 -12.38 3.96
N CYS A 57 14.14 -12.10 4.14
CA CYS A 57 13.34 -12.68 5.24
C CYS A 57 13.29 -14.20 5.18
N ASN A 58 13.16 -14.79 3.99
CA ASN A 58 13.16 -16.24 3.79
C ASN A 58 14.45 -16.91 4.23
N LEU A 59 15.61 -16.34 3.91
CA LEU A 59 16.90 -16.88 4.33
C LEU A 59 17.10 -16.73 5.84
N THR A 60 16.70 -15.58 6.39
CA THR A 60 16.82 -15.29 7.82
C THR A 60 15.92 -16.22 8.66
N VAL A 61 14.66 -16.40 8.26
CA VAL A 61 13.73 -17.33 8.93
C VAL A 61 14.19 -18.78 8.77
N ALA A 62 14.67 -19.19 7.59
CA ALA A 62 15.18 -20.55 7.39
C ALA A 62 16.37 -20.86 8.33
N ALA A 63 17.31 -19.91 8.48
CA ALA A 63 18.41 -20.03 9.44
C ALA A 63 17.89 -20.11 10.88
N LYS A 64 16.93 -19.26 11.25
CA LYS A 64 16.32 -19.25 12.58
C LYS A 64 15.63 -20.57 12.92
N VAL A 65 14.91 -21.16 11.96
CA VAL A 65 14.25 -22.47 12.13
C VAL A 65 15.27 -23.58 12.32
N GLN A 66 16.40 -23.55 11.60
CA GLN A 66 17.47 -24.55 11.76
C GLN A 66 18.15 -24.46 13.14
N GLN A 67 18.30 -23.25 13.67
CA GLN A 67 18.98 -23.02 14.96
C GLN A 67 18.05 -23.31 16.15
N ASP A 68 16.83 -22.77 16.11
CA ASP A 68 15.94 -22.68 17.28
C ASP A 68 14.61 -23.44 17.12
N GLY A 69 14.44 -24.15 16.01
CA GLY A 69 13.21 -24.88 15.68
C GLY A 69 12.04 -23.96 15.30
N GLY A 70 10.82 -24.46 15.41
CA GLY A 70 9.61 -23.75 14.96
C GLY A 70 9.41 -23.88 13.46
N GLY A 71 8.83 -22.86 12.82
CA GLY A 71 8.58 -22.88 11.38
C GLY A 71 8.37 -21.50 10.76
N PRO A 72 8.36 -21.42 9.42
CA PRO A 72 7.99 -20.20 8.72
C PRO A 72 6.47 -20.00 8.74
N LEU A 73 6.04 -18.73 8.84
CA LEU A 73 4.67 -18.31 8.55
C LEU A 73 4.70 -17.26 7.44
N HIS A 74 4.15 -17.61 6.29
CA HIS A 74 4.06 -16.75 5.12
C HIS A 74 2.87 -15.78 5.22
N GLY A 75 2.99 -14.64 4.55
CA GLY A 75 1.97 -13.61 4.54
C GLY A 75 2.48 -12.31 3.93
N TRP A 76 1.98 -11.20 4.46
CA TRP A 76 2.20 -9.88 3.88
C TRP A 76 2.64 -8.88 4.95
N SER A 77 3.79 -8.25 4.75
CA SER A 77 4.20 -7.07 5.51
C SER A 77 3.59 -5.83 4.87
N ILE A 78 2.90 -5.01 5.67
CA ILE A 78 2.29 -3.77 5.17
C ILE A 78 3.23 -2.60 5.42
N TRP A 79 3.64 -1.96 4.33
CA TRP A 79 4.42 -0.73 4.29
C TRP A 79 3.56 0.43 3.83
N GLU A 80 4.04 1.63 4.11
CA GLU A 80 3.34 2.82 3.69
C GLU A 80 4.23 3.95 3.20
N LEU A 81 3.72 4.60 2.17
CA LEU A 81 4.03 6.00 1.87
C LEU A 81 2.90 6.89 2.43
N PRO A 82 3.17 7.74 3.44
CA PRO A 82 2.14 8.52 4.12
C PRO A 82 1.27 9.32 3.16
N ASP A 83 -0.04 9.29 3.40
CA ASP A 83 -1.05 10.04 2.66
C ASP A 83 -1.08 9.73 1.16
N ALA A 84 -0.59 8.55 0.79
CA ALA A 84 -0.58 8.07 -0.59
C ALA A 84 -1.06 6.63 -0.71
N LEU A 85 -0.26 5.66 -0.25
CA LEU A 85 -0.53 4.24 -0.54
C LEU A 85 0.06 3.29 0.50
N TRP A 86 -0.58 2.13 0.61
CA TRP A 86 -0.04 0.95 1.26
C TRP A 86 0.57 -0.01 0.24
N THR A 87 1.69 -0.63 0.61
CA THR A 87 2.30 -1.73 -0.12
C THR A 87 2.32 -2.95 0.78
N ALA A 88 1.62 -4.00 0.38
CA ALA A 88 1.74 -5.33 0.93
C ALA A 88 2.88 -6.05 0.22
N GLU A 89 3.99 -6.24 0.93
CA GLU A 89 5.15 -7.00 0.47
C GLU A 89 5.04 -8.45 0.95
N PHE A 90 5.19 -9.42 0.04
CA PHE A 90 5.16 -10.83 0.43
C PHE A 90 6.33 -11.12 1.36
N HIS A 91 6.03 -11.66 2.54
CA HIS A 91 6.97 -11.75 3.65
C HIS A 91 6.82 -13.06 4.41
N VAL A 92 7.85 -13.42 5.17
CA VAL A 92 7.82 -14.56 6.08
C VAL A 92 8.33 -14.15 7.44
N VAL A 93 7.61 -14.54 8.48
CA VAL A 93 7.99 -14.38 9.88
C VAL A 93 8.30 -15.74 10.49
N TRP A 94 9.10 -15.75 11.55
CA TRP A 94 9.37 -16.96 12.31
C TRP A 94 8.23 -17.21 13.30
N LYS A 95 7.65 -18.41 13.23
CA LYS A 95 6.73 -18.94 14.24
C LYS A 95 7.52 -19.86 15.17
N ALA A 96 7.74 -19.40 16.40
CA ALA A 96 8.43 -20.15 17.42
C ALA A 96 7.68 -21.45 17.79
N PRO A 97 8.34 -22.45 18.41
CA PRO A 97 7.69 -23.70 18.83
C PRO A 97 6.46 -23.53 19.71
N ASP A 98 6.39 -22.46 20.51
CA ASP A 98 5.26 -22.14 21.37
C ASP A 98 4.11 -21.40 20.63
N GLY A 99 4.29 -21.14 19.33
CA GLY A 99 3.33 -20.44 18.47
C GLY A 99 3.52 -18.92 18.40
N THR A 100 4.47 -18.34 19.13
CA THR A 100 4.77 -16.90 19.08
C THR A 100 5.29 -16.50 17.70
N LEU A 101 4.82 -15.36 17.18
CA LEU A 101 5.26 -14.81 15.90
C LEU A 101 6.29 -13.70 16.13
N ILE A 102 7.41 -13.77 15.41
CA ILE A 102 8.49 -12.79 15.48
C ILE A 102 9.03 -12.57 14.07
N ASP A 103 9.15 -11.31 13.67
CA ASP A 103 9.92 -10.96 12.49
C ASP A 103 11.40 -10.85 12.89
N VAL A 104 12.18 -11.81 12.45
CA VAL A 104 13.62 -11.87 12.73
C VAL A 104 14.45 -11.13 11.68
N THR A 105 13.81 -10.58 10.66
CA THR A 105 14.49 -9.90 9.55
C THR A 105 14.89 -8.48 9.98
N PRO A 106 16.17 -8.08 9.88
CA PRO A 106 16.59 -6.73 10.17
C PRO A 106 15.85 -5.69 9.33
N LYS A 107 15.50 -4.56 9.93
CA LYS A 107 14.74 -3.49 9.28
C LYS A 107 15.59 -2.23 9.08
N PRO A 108 15.47 -1.57 7.91
CA PRO A 108 16.46 -0.58 7.48
C PRO A 108 16.43 0.67 8.36
N ASP A 109 15.26 0.97 8.91
CA ASP A 109 15.06 2.05 9.84
C ASP A 109 14.71 1.45 11.19
N GLY A 110 15.36 0.41 11.73
CA GLY A 110 15.22 -0.05 13.13
C GLY A 110 13.80 -0.13 13.71
N GLU A 111 12.82 -0.57 12.91
CA GLU A 111 11.45 -0.80 13.33
C GLU A 111 11.37 -1.91 14.39
N THR A 112 10.58 -1.71 15.45
CA THR A 112 10.42 -2.69 16.54
C THR A 112 9.19 -3.59 16.38
N SER A 113 8.37 -3.32 15.37
CA SER A 113 7.21 -4.14 15.00
C SER A 113 6.81 -3.87 13.55
N ILE A 114 6.17 -4.86 12.92
CA ILE A 114 5.54 -4.73 11.60
C ILE A 114 4.03 -4.99 11.71
N LEU A 115 3.25 -4.44 10.77
CA LEU A 115 1.89 -4.89 10.53
C LEU A 115 1.94 -6.03 9.51
N PHE A 116 1.52 -7.21 9.94
CA PHE A 116 1.61 -8.45 9.18
C PHE A 116 0.23 -9.04 8.96
N VAL A 117 -0.05 -9.51 7.75
CA VAL A 117 -1.27 -10.28 7.44
C VAL A 117 -0.84 -11.71 7.13
N PRO A 118 -1.06 -12.68 8.04
CA PRO A 118 -0.81 -14.09 7.76
C PRO A 118 -1.63 -14.56 6.57
N ASP A 119 -1.04 -15.41 5.73
CA ASP A 119 -1.72 -16.02 4.59
C ASP A 119 -1.49 -17.54 4.61
N ASP A 120 -2.41 -18.24 5.29
CA ASP A 120 -2.34 -19.70 5.50
C ASP A 120 -2.53 -20.49 4.19
N THR A 121 -2.79 -19.83 3.06
CA THR A 121 -2.82 -20.50 1.75
C THR A 121 -1.42 -20.89 1.25
N TYR A 122 -0.37 -20.30 1.82
CA TYR A 122 1.02 -20.62 1.53
C TYR A 122 1.58 -21.61 2.57
N PRO A 123 1.94 -22.85 2.17
CA PRO A 123 2.43 -23.85 3.11
C PRO A 123 3.83 -23.50 3.65
N ALA A 124 4.26 -24.20 4.71
CA ALA A 124 5.54 -23.95 5.35
C ALA A 124 6.75 -24.22 4.43
N ASP A 125 6.62 -25.16 3.49
CA ASP A 125 7.64 -25.53 2.50
C ASP A 125 7.49 -24.77 1.17
N PHE A 126 6.71 -23.69 1.15
CA PHE A 126 6.53 -22.85 -0.04
C PHE A 126 7.87 -22.34 -0.59
N ASP A 127 8.04 -22.46 -1.91
CA ASP A 127 9.19 -21.89 -2.61
C ASP A 127 9.05 -20.35 -2.71
N PHE A 128 9.78 -19.65 -1.85
CA PHE A 128 9.78 -18.18 -1.80
C PHE A 128 10.29 -17.54 -3.12
N ALA A 129 11.00 -18.27 -3.97
CA ALA A 129 11.37 -17.78 -5.30
C ALA A 129 10.15 -17.66 -6.24
N ALA A 130 9.10 -18.43 -5.97
CA ALA A 130 7.81 -18.40 -6.68
C ALA A 130 6.76 -17.50 -6.00
N ARG A 131 7.20 -16.59 -5.11
CA ARG A 131 6.32 -15.66 -4.40
C ARG A 131 5.41 -14.85 -5.34
N PRO A 132 4.20 -14.49 -4.90
CA PRO A 132 3.34 -13.57 -5.63
C PRO A 132 3.96 -12.16 -5.70
N PRO A 133 3.52 -11.32 -6.66
CA PRO A 133 3.91 -9.92 -6.69
C PRO A 133 3.34 -9.15 -5.49
N ASN A 134 4.02 -8.06 -5.14
CA ASN A 134 3.56 -7.13 -4.11
C ASN A 134 2.21 -6.49 -4.51
N ARG A 135 1.32 -6.31 -3.54
CA ARG A 135 0.00 -5.70 -3.75
C ARG A 135 0.01 -4.28 -3.21
N ARG A 136 -0.68 -3.35 -3.88
CA ARG A 136 -0.69 -1.94 -3.48
C ARG A 136 -2.08 -1.36 -3.60
N ARG A 137 -2.49 -0.57 -2.60
CA ARG A 137 -3.77 0.14 -2.60
C ARG A 137 -3.56 1.57 -2.14
N ARG A 138 -4.36 2.50 -2.69
CA ARG A 138 -4.43 3.88 -2.21
C ARG A 138 -4.81 3.92 -0.73
N ALA A 139 -4.13 4.77 0.03
CA ALA A 139 -4.46 5.09 1.43
C ALA A 139 -5.49 6.22 1.55
N LEU A 140 -5.87 6.82 0.42
CA LEU A 140 -6.87 7.86 0.28
C LEU A 140 -8.16 7.30 -0.34
N PRO A 141 -9.35 7.78 0.08
CA PRO A 141 -10.60 7.41 -0.56
C PRO A 141 -10.74 8.08 -1.93
N ASP A 142 -11.64 7.55 -2.75
CA ASP A 142 -12.12 8.24 -3.95
C ASP A 142 -12.87 9.53 -3.58
N LEU A 143 -12.93 10.45 -4.53
CA LEU A 143 -13.79 11.62 -4.40
C LEU A 143 -15.25 11.19 -4.34
N ASP A 144 -16.01 11.81 -3.44
CA ASP A 144 -17.46 11.74 -3.44
C ASP A 144 -18.00 12.64 -4.57
N LEU A 145 -17.98 12.11 -5.80
CA LEU A 145 -18.38 12.83 -7.00
C LEU A 145 -19.80 13.36 -6.89
N ALA A 146 -20.71 12.58 -6.28
CA ALA A 146 -22.09 12.97 -6.06
C ALA A 146 -22.21 14.16 -5.11
N ALA A 147 -21.50 14.15 -3.98
CA ALA A 147 -21.49 15.29 -3.06
C ALA A 147 -20.88 16.55 -3.69
N ILE A 148 -19.79 16.40 -4.45
CA ILE A 148 -19.17 17.54 -5.16
C ILE A 148 -20.12 18.09 -6.22
N ALA A 149 -20.72 17.22 -7.04
CA ALA A 149 -21.69 17.60 -8.06
C ALA A 149 -22.92 18.29 -7.45
N ALA A 150 -23.43 17.79 -6.32
CA ALA A 150 -24.53 18.42 -5.59
C ALA A 150 -24.16 19.83 -5.12
N SER A 151 -22.95 20.01 -4.59
CA SER A 151 -22.44 21.34 -4.23
C SER A 151 -22.32 22.25 -5.45
N MET A 152 -21.82 21.75 -6.59
CA MET A 152 -21.74 22.52 -7.83
C MET A 152 -23.13 22.97 -8.29
N ILE A 153 -24.12 22.05 -8.28
CA ILE A 153 -25.51 22.33 -8.65
C ILE A 153 -26.12 23.40 -7.74
N SER A 154 -25.91 23.31 -6.41
CA SER A 154 -26.43 24.31 -5.47
C SER A 154 -25.86 25.71 -5.67
N GLY A 155 -24.68 25.82 -6.29
CA GLY A 155 -24.04 27.09 -6.62
C GLY A 155 -24.47 27.70 -7.96
N LEU A 156 -25.23 26.98 -8.79
CA LEU A 156 -25.68 27.48 -10.09
C LEU A 156 -26.87 28.45 -9.95
N ALA A 157 -26.86 29.50 -10.76
CA ALA A 157 -28.07 30.30 -10.98
C ALA A 157 -29.12 29.49 -11.75
N GLU A 158 -30.40 29.83 -11.60
CA GLU A 158 -31.52 29.10 -12.23
C GLU A 158 -31.38 28.97 -13.75
N SER A 159 -30.90 30.03 -14.42
CA SER A 159 -30.64 30.02 -15.86
C SER A 159 -29.50 29.07 -16.26
N GLN A 160 -28.46 28.96 -15.44
CA GLN A 160 -27.33 28.04 -15.67
C GLN A 160 -27.78 26.60 -15.41
N LYS A 161 -28.56 26.38 -14.36
CA LYS A 161 -29.12 25.07 -14.04
C LYS A 161 -29.99 24.54 -15.19
N ALA A 162 -30.94 25.34 -15.67
CA ALA A 162 -31.76 24.99 -16.83
C ALA A 162 -30.94 24.73 -18.11
N HIS A 163 -29.84 25.48 -18.30
CA HIS A 163 -28.92 25.25 -19.42
C HIS A 163 -28.23 23.88 -19.32
N GLU A 164 -27.71 23.52 -18.14
CA GLU A 164 -27.04 22.24 -17.91
C GLU A 164 -27.99 21.07 -17.95
N GLU A 165 -29.22 21.20 -17.43
CA GLU A 165 -30.28 20.20 -17.54
C GLU A 165 -30.59 19.88 -19.00
N LYS A 166 -30.69 20.90 -19.86
CA LYS A 166 -30.89 20.68 -21.30
C LYS A 166 -29.74 19.91 -21.94
N ARG A 167 -28.51 20.09 -21.48
CA ARG A 167 -27.33 19.34 -21.97
C ARG A 167 -27.35 17.90 -21.46
N ALA A 168 -27.69 17.69 -20.19
CA ALA A 168 -27.85 16.38 -19.57
C ALA A 168 -28.91 15.55 -20.31
N SER A 169 -30.10 16.13 -20.54
CA SER A 169 -31.21 15.46 -21.23
C SER A 169 -30.87 15.07 -22.67
N LYS A 170 -30.05 15.84 -23.39
CA LYS A 170 -29.58 15.47 -24.74
C LYS A 170 -28.75 14.18 -24.74
N LEU A 171 -28.13 13.85 -23.62
CA LEU A 171 -27.33 12.63 -23.43
C LEU A 171 -28.09 11.55 -22.64
N GLY A 172 -29.36 11.78 -22.29
CA GLY A 172 -30.16 10.85 -21.49
C GLY A 172 -29.71 10.74 -20.03
N LEU A 173 -29.07 11.78 -19.48
CA LEU A 173 -28.56 11.81 -18.11
C LEU A 173 -29.41 12.74 -17.23
N SER A 174 -29.43 12.47 -15.94
CA SER A 174 -29.85 13.45 -14.94
C SER A 174 -28.84 14.60 -14.83
N LEU A 175 -29.26 15.72 -14.23
CA LEU A 175 -28.35 16.83 -13.94
C LEU A 175 -27.20 16.39 -13.03
N SER A 176 -27.43 15.52 -12.04
CA SER A 176 -26.38 15.00 -11.14
C SER A 176 -25.31 14.24 -11.92
N GLU A 177 -25.71 13.21 -12.68
CA GLU A 177 -24.79 12.38 -13.46
C GLU A 177 -24.01 13.20 -14.50
N TRP A 178 -24.64 14.23 -15.08
CA TRP A 178 -23.97 15.16 -15.98
C TRP A 178 -22.94 16.03 -15.26
N MET A 179 -23.26 16.51 -14.06
CA MET A 179 -22.39 17.36 -13.26
C MET A 179 -21.24 16.58 -12.63
N GLU A 180 -21.44 15.32 -12.27
CA GLU A 180 -20.38 14.39 -11.83
C GLU A 180 -19.28 14.27 -12.89
N ARG A 181 -19.63 14.23 -14.18
CA ARG A 181 -18.65 14.21 -15.29
C ARG A 181 -17.84 15.51 -15.42
N LYS A 182 -18.29 16.59 -14.78
CA LYS A 182 -17.59 17.87 -14.76
C LYS A 182 -16.75 18.06 -13.51
N VAL A 183 -16.84 17.16 -12.53
CA VAL A 183 -15.96 17.16 -11.38
C VAL A 183 -14.53 16.96 -11.88
N PRO A 184 -13.59 17.87 -11.58
CA PRO A 184 -12.20 17.68 -11.96
C PRO A 184 -11.65 16.38 -11.38
N SER A 185 -10.77 15.69 -12.13
CA SER A 185 -10.15 14.46 -11.64
C SER A 185 -9.31 14.73 -10.39
N ASP A 186 -9.24 13.74 -9.50
CA ASP A 186 -8.34 13.80 -8.36
C ASP A 186 -6.91 13.55 -8.83
N ARG A 187 -6.23 14.63 -9.18
CA ARG A 187 -4.86 14.57 -9.69
C ARG A 187 -3.90 13.83 -8.77
N LEU A 188 -4.14 13.82 -7.46
CA LEU A 188 -3.27 13.11 -6.51
C LEU A 188 -3.56 11.61 -6.59
N ASN A 189 -4.81 11.19 -6.48
CA ASN A 189 -5.18 9.78 -6.65
C ASN A 189 -4.75 9.24 -8.02
N ASP A 190 -4.95 10.01 -9.10
CA ASP A 190 -4.47 9.66 -10.44
C ASP A 190 -2.95 9.42 -10.47
N GLN A 191 -2.19 10.25 -9.74
CA GLN A 191 -0.73 10.10 -9.66
C GLN A 191 -0.32 8.92 -8.77
N ILE A 192 -1.08 8.62 -7.71
CA ILE A 192 -0.86 7.42 -6.88
C ILE A 192 -1.11 6.17 -7.72
N ASP A 193 -2.20 6.12 -8.48
CA ASP A 193 -2.52 5.00 -9.37
C ASP A 193 -1.44 4.81 -10.46
N THR A 194 -0.89 5.91 -10.96
CA THR A 194 0.27 5.89 -11.86
C THR A 194 1.50 5.24 -11.21
N VAL A 195 1.78 5.56 -9.94
CA VAL A 195 2.89 4.95 -9.18
C VAL A 195 2.64 3.46 -8.96
N ILE A 196 1.45 3.08 -8.51
CA ILE A 196 1.07 1.68 -8.27
C ILE A 196 1.32 0.84 -9.53
N ARG A 197 0.81 1.30 -10.68
CA ARG A 197 0.96 0.62 -11.96
C ARG A 197 2.43 0.55 -12.40
N ALA A 198 3.14 1.69 -12.42
CA ALA A 198 4.52 1.73 -12.92
C ALA A 198 5.48 0.89 -12.06
N THR A 199 5.30 0.88 -10.74
CA THR A 199 6.08 0.03 -9.84
C THR A 199 5.73 -1.45 -10.02
N GLY A 200 4.46 -1.80 -10.19
CA GLY A 200 4.04 -3.17 -10.46
C GLY A 200 4.65 -3.72 -11.76
N GLU A 201 4.57 -2.97 -12.86
CA GLU A 201 5.16 -3.34 -14.15
C GLU A 201 6.69 -3.53 -14.07
N LEU A 202 7.38 -2.66 -13.31
CA LEU A 202 8.82 -2.77 -13.07
C LEU A 202 9.16 -4.06 -12.29
N GLU A 203 8.44 -4.33 -11.21
CA GLU A 203 8.69 -5.50 -10.36
C GLU A 203 8.41 -6.81 -11.10
N GLU A 204 7.29 -6.89 -11.82
CA GLU A 204 6.95 -8.06 -12.64
C GLU A 204 8.01 -8.32 -13.71
N HIS A 205 8.47 -7.27 -14.40
CA HIS A 205 9.53 -7.42 -15.40
C HIS A 205 10.86 -7.83 -14.75
N ARG A 206 11.24 -7.23 -13.63
CA ARG A 206 12.43 -7.62 -12.86
C ARG A 206 12.37 -9.10 -12.48
N ASP A 207 11.25 -9.57 -11.95
CA ASP A 207 11.09 -10.94 -11.49
C ASP A 207 11.14 -11.95 -12.66
N SER A 208 10.67 -11.54 -13.86
CA SER A 208 10.84 -12.31 -15.09
C SER A 208 12.30 -12.47 -15.53
N LEU A 209 13.17 -11.49 -15.22
CA LEU A 209 14.59 -11.51 -15.54
C LEU A 209 15.41 -12.31 -14.53
N THR A 210 15.01 -12.30 -13.25
CA THR A 210 15.73 -12.99 -12.18
C THR A 210 15.48 -14.49 -12.20
N LYS A 211 14.27 -14.97 -12.55
CA LYS A 211 13.89 -16.39 -12.45
C LYS A 211 14.27 -17.02 -11.09
N GLY A 212 14.14 -16.26 -10.00
CA GLY A 212 14.53 -16.68 -8.64
C GLY A 212 16.00 -16.42 -8.26
N SER A 213 16.83 -15.90 -9.17
CA SER A 213 18.20 -15.45 -8.88
C SER A 213 18.23 -14.04 -8.29
N ASN A 214 19.17 -13.76 -7.37
CA ASN A 214 19.41 -12.39 -6.91
C ASN A 214 20.17 -11.51 -7.91
N TYR A 215 20.63 -12.10 -9.02
CA TYR A 215 21.38 -11.42 -10.06
C TYR A 215 20.65 -11.53 -11.40
N PHE A 216 20.55 -10.39 -12.08
CA PHE A 216 20.06 -10.30 -13.45
C PHE A 216 20.85 -9.24 -14.22
N THR A 217 20.86 -9.35 -15.54
CA THR A 217 21.39 -8.28 -16.40
C THR A 217 20.23 -7.34 -16.79
N PRO A 218 20.30 -6.04 -16.46
CA PRO A 218 19.26 -5.09 -16.85
C PRO A 218 19.14 -4.98 -18.36
N ASP A 219 17.96 -5.32 -18.90
CA ASP A 219 17.65 -5.11 -20.31
C ASP A 219 17.10 -3.69 -20.55
N ARG A 220 16.89 -3.33 -21.82
CA ARG A 220 16.37 -2.02 -22.19
C ARG A 220 14.99 -1.74 -21.58
N LYS A 221 14.15 -2.78 -21.45
CA LYS A 221 12.79 -2.65 -20.90
C LYS A 221 12.84 -2.37 -19.40
N PHE A 222 13.69 -3.07 -18.65
CA PHE A 222 13.93 -2.81 -17.23
C PHE A 222 14.39 -1.37 -17.00
N ILE A 223 15.37 -0.90 -17.78
CA ILE A 223 15.87 0.48 -17.65
C ILE A 223 14.75 1.50 -17.90
N ALA A 224 13.91 1.28 -18.91
CA ALA A 224 12.78 2.15 -19.21
C ALA A 224 11.75 2.17 -18.07
N LEU A 225 11.29 1.00 -17.61
CA LEU A 225 10.33 0.87 -16.52
C LEU A 225 10.88 1.45 -15.21
N ASN A 226 12.17 1.25 -14.93
CA ASN A 226 12.81 1.82 -13.74
C ASN A 226 12.79 3.35 -13.77
N ASN A 227 13.09 3.95 -14.92
CA ASN A 227 13.02 5.40 -15.09
C ASN A 227 11.58 5.92 -14.99
N GLU A 228 10.60 5.20 -15.52
CA GLU A 228 9.19 5.57 -15.43
C GLU A 228 8.67 5.52 -13.99
N ALA A 229 8.95 4.42 -13.27
CA ALA A 229 8.58 4.28 -11.86
C ALA A 229 9.26 5.34 -10.98
N ALA A 230 10.55 5.61 -11.20
CA ALA A 230 11.29 6.64 -10.48
C ALA A 230 10.68 8.04 -10.70
N LYS A 231 10.39 8.42 -11.96
CA LYS A 231 9.74 9.70 -12.29
C LYS A 231 8.34 9.82 -11.71
N ALA A 232 7.54 8.75 -11.75
CA ALA A 232 6.22 8.73 -11.17
C ALA A 232 6.27 8.94 -9.64
N MET A 233 7.20 8.26 -8.96
CA MET A 233 7.40 8.38 -7.52
C MET A 233 7.91 9.78 -7.14
N GLU A 234 8.87 10.34 -7.88
CA GLU A 234 9.39 11.69 -7.65
C GLU A 234 8.28 12.75 -7.78
N LYS A 235 7.44 12.64 -8.83
CA LYS A 235 6.29 13.53 -9.01
C LYS A 235 5.29 13.41 -7.86
N LEU A 236 4.98 12.20 -7.40
CA LEU A 236 4.11 11.99 -6.24
C LEU A 236 4.68 12.66 -4.99
N LYS A 237 5.98 12.47 -4.69
CA LYS A 237 6.65 13.11 -3.56
C LYS A 237 6.57 14.64 -3.65
N GLY A 238 6.75 15.21 -4.84
CA GLY A 238 6.58 16.65 -5.06
C GLY A 238 5.15 17.14 -4.77
N MET A 239 4.14 16.37 -5.16
CA MET A 239 2.73 16.70 -4.88
C MET A 239 2.40 16.61 -3.38
N LEU A 240 2.92 15.60 -2.67
CA LEU A 240 2.74 15.46 -1.22
C LEU A 240 3.39 16.63 -0.47
N ALA A 241 4.63 16.98 -0.81
CA ALA A 241 5.34 18.10 -0.18
C ALA A 241 4.62 19.44 -0.37
N GLN A 242 4.01 19.68 -1.54
CA GLN A 242 3.20 20.89 -1.79
C GLN A 242 1.93 20.94 -0.92
N ARG A 243 1.31 19.79 -0.61
CA ARG A 243 0.14 19.75 0.29
C ARG A 243 0.53 20.05 1.72
N GLU A 244 1.64 19.51 2.21
CA GLU A 244 2.14 19.79 3.56
C GLU A 244 2.50 21.28 3.74
N GLY A 245 3.07 21.91 2.71
CA GLY A 245 3.40 23.33 2.72
C GLY A 245 2.18 24.27 2.68
N ASN A 246 1.09 23.86 2.01
CA ASN A 246 -0.14 24.64 1.91
C ASN A 246 -1.10 24.44 3.10
N GLY A 247 -0.80 23.51 4.01
CA GLY A 247 -1.56 23.24 5.24
C GLY A 247 -0.99 23.90 6.51
N ARG A 248 0.00 24.79 6.37
CA ARG A 248 0.53 25.66 7.43
C ARG A 248 0.14 27.11 7.19
#